data_AF-A0A2V8U8C4-F1
#
_entry.id   AF-A0A2V8U8C4-F1
#
_cell.length_a   1.000
_cell.length_b   1.000
_cell.length_c   1.000
_cell.angle_alpha   90.00
_cell.angle_beta   90.00
_cell.angle_gamma   90.00
#
_symmetry.space_group_name_H-M   'P 1'
#
loop_
_entity.id
_entity.type
_entity.pdbx_description
1 polymer ?
#
loop_
_entity_poly.entity_id
_entity_poly.type
_entity_poly.pdbx_seq_one_letter_code
_entity_poly.pdbx_strand_id
1 'polypeptide(L)'
;MANFWLLHTVNAALAPLRHHYVSKRGHPENLFVEMLRLGGALCTFAFESHPRELPLYDHRNLEKSFGELDQHIRTHLETIVPTQYIDIPLAKRADYFYEAEVTDQRCLDRARWIFAVRSQVSEPEVIAKAPQLIKLCSKQFVPQLVKRALPGLALTHLPAPPAAIPVKADFQYFSVSRTGPCWDHIVQTRQIGLYVPGDLPDPSVELLIVLEA
;
A
#
# COMPACT_ATOMS: atom_id res chain seq x y z
N MET A 1 -3.25 15.18 5.58
CA MET A 1 -2.20 16.07 6.12
C MET A 1 -0.79 15.71 5.62
N ALA A 2 -0.39 14.44 5.61
CA ALA A 2 0.93 14.02 5.10
C ALA A 2 1.23 14.50 3.66
N ASN A 3 0.30 14.35 2.71
CA ASN A 3 0.47 14.85 1.34
C ASN A 3 0.74 16.37 1.26
N PHE A 4 0.08 17.17 2.10
CA PHE A 4 0.30 18.62 2.11
C PHE A 4 1.72 18.96 2.58
N TRP A 5 2.19 18.30 3.64
CA TRP A 5 3.55 18.49 4.15
C TRP A 5 4.63 17.98 3.20
N LEU A 6 4.37 16.88 2.49
CA LEU A 6 5.25 16.39 1.44
C LEU A 6 5.35 17.41 0.30
N LEU A 7 4.20 17.88 -0.19
CA LEU A 7 4.15 18.89 -1.24
C LEU A 7 4.85 20.19 -0.82
N HIS A 8 4.62 20.63 0.42
CA HIS A 8 5.32 21.78 1.00
C HIS A 8 6.84 21.56 1.01
N THR A 9 7.30 20.40 1.48
CA THR A 9 8.72 20.02 1.56
C THR A 9 9.39 20.07 0.18
N VAL A 10 8.77 19.45 -0.82
CA VAL A 10 9.29 19.42 -2.20
C VAL A 10 9.29 20.83 -2.81
N ASN A 11 8.19 21.58 -2.67
CA ASN A 11 8.10 22.93 -3.23
C ASN A 11 9.08 23.91 -2.57
N ALA A 12 9.30 23.80 -1.26
CA ALA A 12 10.25 24.63 -0.54
C ALA A 12 11.70 24.37 -0.99
N ALA A 13 12.06 23.12 -1.30
CA ALA A 13 13.38 22.76 -1.80
C ALA A 13 13.59 23.09 -3.29
N LEU A 14 12.53 23.12 -4.10
CA LEU A 14 12.63 23.31 -5.54
C LEU A 14 13.27 24.66 -5.94
N ALA A 15 12.87 25.75 -5.28
CA ALA A 15 13.36 27.09 -5.59
C ALA A 15 14.88 27.25 -5.39
N PRO A 16 15.47 26.92 -4.22
CA PRO A 16 16.91 27.02 -4.02
C PRO A 16 17.70 26.05 -4.90
N LEU A 17 17.25 24.80 -5.06
CA LEU A 17 17.94 23.83 -5.92
C LEU A 17 17.94 24.26 -7.39
N ARG A 18 16.82 24.81 -7.87
CA ARG A 18 16.74 25.40 -9.22
C ARG A 18 17.69 26.57 -9.38
N HIS A 19 17.85 27.42 -8.36
CA HIS A 19 18.83 28.51 -8.41
C HIS A 19 20.26 27.97 -8.58
N HIS A 20 20.66 26.96 -7.79
CA HIS A 20 21.98 26.32 -7.92
C HIS A 20 22.20 25.69 -9.31
N TYR A 21 21.16 25.05 -9.85
CA TYR A 21 21.22 24.45 -11.19
C TYR A 21 21.43 25.48 -12.30
N VAL A 22 20.74 26.62 -12.22
CA VAL A 22 20.83 27.68 -13.24
C VAL A 22 22.09 28.51 -13.08
N SER A 23 22.48 28.86 -11.85
CA SER A 23 23.60 29.74 -11.59
C SER A 23 24.94 29.11 -11.98
N LYS A 24 25.05 27.77 -11.88
CA LYS A 24 26.26 26.98 -12.20
C LYS A 24 27.54 27.54 -11.56
N ARG A 25 27.37 28.23 -10.43
CA ARG A 25 28.41 28.93 -9.67
C ARG A 25 28.11 28.77 -8.19
N GLY A 26 29.15 28.66 -7.38
CA GLY A 26 29.03 28.55 -5.93
C GLY A 26 29.84 27.39 -5.37
N HIS A 27 30.07 27.43 -4.07
CA HIS A 27 30.78 26.38 -3.35
C HIS A 27 29.90 25.12 -3.26
N PRO A 28 30.44 23.90 -3.49
CA PRO A 28 29.66 22.66 -3.45
C PRO A 28 28.95 22.43 -2.11
N GLU A 29 29.54 22.86 -1.00
CA GLU A 29 28.90 22.78 0.33
C GLU A 29 27.53 23.47 0.37
N ASN A 30 27.35 24.60 -0.34
CA ASN A 30 26.07 25.31 -0.33
C ASN A 30 24.95 24.46 -0.94
N LEU A 31 25.25 23.77 -2.06
CA LEU A 31 24.31 22.83 -2.66
C LEU A 31 24.06 21.64 -1.72
N PHE A 32 25.12 21.12 -1.10
CA PHE A 32 25.03 20.00 -0.17
C PHE A 32 24.09 20.31 1.01
N VAL A 33 24.18 21.51 1.58
CA VAL A 33 23.30 21.96 2.67
C VAL A 33 21.84 22.02 2.23
N GLU A 34 21.54 22.52 1.03
CA GLU A 34 20.15 22.53 0.52
C GLU A 34 19.63 21.11 0.25
N MET A 35 20.48 20.20 -0.24
CA MET A 35 20.13 18.79 -0.38
C MET A 35 19.89 18.11 0.98
N LEU A 36 20.71 18.41 2.01
CA LEU A 36 20.53 17.90 3.37
C LEU A 36 19.20 18.37 3.97
N ARG A 37 18.81 19.62 3.74
CA ARG A 37 17.51 20.15 4.18
C ARG A 37 16.35 19.34 3.59
N LEU A 38 16.42 19.03 2.29
CA LEU A 38 15.42 18.18 1.64
C LEU A 38 15.46 16.75 2.21
N GLY A 39 16.62 16.09 2.23
CA GLY A 39 16.75 14.72 2.73
C GLY A 39 16.27 14.56 4.18
N GLY A 40 16.64 15.49 5.06
CA GLY A 40 16.20 15.48 6.46
C GLY A 40 14.70 15.71 6.61
N ALA A 41 14.11 16.59 5.81
CA ALA A 41 12.67 16.79 5.81
C ALA A 41 11.93 15.55 5.27
N LEU A 42 12.47 14.86 4.27
CA LEU A 42 11.89 13.62 3.73
C LEU A 42 11.88 12.48 4.76
N CYS A 43 12.81 12.46 5.72
CA CYS A 43 12.80 11.49 6.82
C CYS A 43 11.51 11.56 7.65
N THR A 44 10.81 12.70 7.68
CA THR A 44 9.53 12.84 8.42
C THR A 44 8.41 11.95 7.89
N PHE A 45 8.57 11.39 6.69
CA PHE A 45 7.57 10.58 6.02
C PHE A 45 7.96 9.10 5.90
N ALA A 46 9.11 8.68 6.44
CA ALA A 46 9.60 7.31 6.40
C ALA A 46 9.74 6.74 7.83
N PHE A 47 9.33 5.49 8.03
CA PHE A 47 9.33 4.86 9.37
C PHE A 47 10.72 4.47 9.86
N GLU A 48 11.63 4.11 8.96
CA GLU A 48 12.97 3.59 9.28
C GLU A 48 14.10 4.54 8.84
N SER A 49 13.84 5.85 8.86
CA SER A 49 14.81 6.86 8.43
C SER A 49 14.93 7.99 9.44
N HIS A 50 16.17 8.34 9.80
CA HIS A 50 16.42 9.42 10.75
C HIS A 50 17.36 10.48 10.15
N PRO A 51 17.11 11.80 10.35
CA PRO A 51 17.99 12.87 9.85
C PRO A 51 19.45 12.83 10.33
N ARG A 52 19.78 11.96 11.30
CA ARG A 52 21.15 11.78 11.81
C ARG A 52 21.96 10.79 10.98
N GLU A 53 21.29 10.02 10.13
CA GLU A 53 21.89 9.00 9.27
C GLU A 53 22.28 9.57 7.90
N LEU A 54 21.96 10.86 7.65
CA LEU A 54 22.37 11.56 6.43
C LEU A 54 23.90 11.67 6.35
N PRO A 55 24.47 11.54 5.15
CA PRO A 55 25.91 11.63 4.96
C PRO A 55 26.44 13.01 5.34
N LEU A 56 27.66 13.04 5.86
CA LEU A 56 28.37 14.28 6.16
C LEU A 56 29.09 14.81 4.92
N TYR A 57 29.23 16.11 4.84
CA TYR A 57 29.97 16.76 3.76
C TYR A 57 31.46 16.40 3.82
N ASP A 58 32.00 15.84 2.74
CA ASP A 58 33.43 15.60 2.57
C ASP A 58 33.92 16.32 1.32
N HIS A 59 34.57 17.48 1.50
CA HIS A 59 35.11 18.28 0.40
C HIS A 59 36.19 17.52 -0.40
N ARG A 60 36.84 16.51 0.20
CA ARG A 60 37.86 15.70 -0.46
C ARG A 60 37.26 14.53 -1.23
N ASN A 61 36.00 14.18 -0.95
CA ASN A 61 35.28 13.09 -1.60
C ASN A 61 33.83 13.49 -1.90
N LEU A 62 33.69 14.41 -2.85
CA LEU A 62 32.38 14.92 -3.28
C LEU A 62 31.52 13.85 -3.94
N GLU A 63 32.13 12.94 -4.70
CA GLU A 63 31.40 11.86 -5.39
C GLU A 63 30.66 10.98 -4.38
N LYS A 64 31.35 10.50 -3.34
CA LYS A 64 30.74 9.66 -2.31
C LYS A 64 29.67 10.43 -1.53
N SER A 65 30.01 11.60 -0.99
CA SER A 65 29.09 12.35 -0.12
C SER A 65 27.82 12.79 -0.86
N PHE A 66 27.94 13.31 -2.09
CA PHE A 66 26.78 13.65 -2.91
C PHE A 66 26.02 12.42 -3.39
N GLY A 67 26.71 11.36 -3.78
CA GLY A 67 26.08 10.13 -4.26
C GLY A 67 25.20 9.47 -3.20
N GLU A 68 25.71 9.35 -1.97
CA GLU A 68 24.93 8.83 -0.83
C GLU A 68 23.70 9.69 -0.54
N LEU A 69 23.84 11.03 -0.62
CA LEU A 69 22.74 11.95 -0.36
C LEU A 69 21.68 11.95 -1.47
N ASP A 70 22.10 11.93 -2.73
CA ASP A 70 21.21 11.85 -3.89
C ASP A 70 20.42 10.54 -3.87
N GLN A 71 21.09 9.41 -3.61
CA GLN A 71 20.43 8.11 -3.49
C GLN A 71 19.41 8.11 -2.35
N HIS A 72 19.79 8.63 -1.17
CA HIS A 72 18.87 8.78 -0.04
C HIS A 72 17.62 9.59 -0.45
N ILE A 73 17.79 10.76 -1.06
CA ILE A 73 16.68 11.62 -1.50
C ILE A 73 15.79 10.91 -2.51
N ARG A 74 16.37 10.24 -3.52
CA ARG A 74 15.61 9.50 -4.55
C ARG A 74 14.79 8.37 -3.94
N THR A 75 15.42 7.53 -3.11
CA THR A 75 14.73 6.44 -2.43
C THR A 75 13.57 6.97 -1.61
N HIS A 76 13.75 8.07 -0.90
CA HIS A 76 12.67 8.67 -0.11
C HIS A 76 11.58 9.26 -1.01
N LEU A 77 11.91 9.96 -2.10
CA LEU A 77 10.90 10.46 -3.04
C LEU A 77 10.10 9.34 -3.71
N GLU A 78 10.71 8.17 -3.94
CA GLU A 78 10.04 6.97 -4.46
C GLU A 78 9.19 6.26 -3.40
N THR A 79 9.65 6.25 -2.15
CA THR A 79 9.01 5.53 -1.04
C THR A 79 7.91 6.35 -0.35
N ILE A 80 7.94 7.68 -0.45
CA ILE A 80 6.98 8.61 0.18
C ILE A 80 5.73 8.81 -0.70
N VAL A 81 5.17 7.71 -1.20
CA VAL A 81 3.71 7.65 -1.32
C VAL A 81 3.28 7.25 0.08
N PRO A 82 2.64 8.12 0.89
CA PRO A 82 2.11 7.67 2.17
C PRO A 82 1.28 6.43 1.88
N THR A 83 1.68 5.29 2.45
CA THR A 83 0.95 4.04 2.29
C THR A 83 -0.36 4.25 3.01
N GLN A 84 -1.32 4.82 2.28
CA GLN A 84 -2.68 5.07 2.76
C GLN A 84 -3.46 3.76 2.87
N TYR A 85 -2.81 2.64 2.54
CA TYR A 85 -3.36 1.32 2.70
C TYR A 85 -2.42 0.40 3.48
N ILE A 86 -3.01 -0.55 4.20
CA ILE A 86 -2.33 -1.66 4.86
C ILE A 86 -2.61 -2.91 4.03
N ASP A 87 -1.56 -3.67 3.68
CA ASP A 87 -1.72 -4.97 3.05
C ASP A 87 -1.89 -6.05 4.12
N ILE A 88 -2.95 -6.85 4.00
CA ILE A 88 -3.19 -8.02 4.84
C ILE A 88 -2.78 -9.26 4.03
N PRO A 89 -1.62 -9.88 4.33
CA PRO A 89 -1.09 -10.96 3.52
C PRO A 89 -1.97 -12.21 3.61
N LEU A 90 -2.62 -12.55 2.50
CA LEU A 90 -3.41 -13.75 2.34
C LEU A 90 -2.51 -14.94 2.01
N ALA A 91 -2.35 -15.84 2.98
CA ALA A 91 -1.51 -17.02 2.80
C ALA A 91 -2.36 -18.22 2.36
N LYS A 92 -2.00 -18.85 1.25
CA LYS A 92 -2.65 -20.10 0.80
C LYS A 92 -2.34 -21.21 1.81
N ARG A 93 -3.39 -21.89 2.30
CA ARG A 93 -3.27 -22.94 3.33
C ARG A 93 -3.75 -24.31 2.85
N ALA A 94 -4.68 -24.32 1.91
CA ALA A 94 -5.16 -25.51 1.22
C ALA A 94 -5.60 -25.14 -0.19
N ASP A 95 -6.01 -26.13 -0.97
CA ASP A 95 -6.59 -25.87 -2.29
C ASP A 95 -7.81 -24.97 -2.17
N TYR A 96 -7.81 -23.88 -2.93
CA TYR A 96 -8.85 -22.85 -2.94
C TYR A 96 -8.99 -22.02 -1.65
N PHE A 97 -8.28 -22.35 -0.56
CA PHE A 97 -8.40 -21.64 0.73
C PHE A 97 -7.16 -20.82 1.08
N TYR A 98 -7.41 -19.58 1.46
CA TYR A 98 -6.43 -18.63 1.96
C TYR A 98 -6.84 -18.15 3.35
N GLU A 99 -5.86 -17.82 4.16
CA GLU A 99 -6.06 -17.33 5.53
C GLU A 99 -5.17 -16.11 5.77
N ALA A 100 -5.68 -15.19 6.59
CA ALA A 100 -4.90 -14.06 7.09
C ALA A 100 -5.31 -13.70 8.52
N GLU A 101 -4.46 -12.92 9.19
CA GLU A 101 -4.70 -12.37 10.51
C GLU A 101 -4.60 -10.85 10.46
N VAL A 102 -5.55 -10.18 11.11
CA VAL A 102 -5.57 -8.72 11.26
C VAL A 102 -4.82 -8.37 12.54
N THR A 103 -3.57 -7.93 12.41
CA THR A 103 -2.75 -7.54 13.57
C THR A 103 -3.05 -6.13 14.05
N ASP A 104 -3.40 -5.22 13.13
CA ASP A 104 -3.69 -3.81 13.42
C ASP A 104 -5.19 -3.57 13.63
N GLN A 105 -5.57 -3.10 14.83
CA GLN A 105 -6.95 -2.79 15.20
C GLN A 105 -7.57 -1.72 14.29
N ARG A 106 -6.76 -0.78 13.77
CA ARG A 106 -7.25 0.30 12.90
C ARG A 106 -7.90 -0.22 11.63
N CYS A 107 -7.51 -1.42 11.17
CA CYS A 107 -8.13 -2.09 10.04
C CYS A 107 -9.59 -2.48 10.28
N LEU A 108 -10.01 -2.65 11.53
CA LEU A 108 -11.36 -3.08 11.90
C LEU A 108 -12.29 -1.90 12.21
N ASP A 109 -11.74 -0.74 12.55
CA ASP A 109 -12.50 0.44 12.97
C ASP A 109 -12.99 1.25 11.73
N ARG A 110 -12.43 2.45 11.49
CA ARG A 110 -12.73 3.29 10.32
C ARG A 110 -11.76 2.98 9.19
N ALA A 111 -12.07 1.97 8.39
CA ALA A 111 -11.26 1.59 7.24
C ALA A 111 -12.10 1.02 6.10
N ARG A 112 -11.66 1.19 4.87
CA ARG A 112 -12.27 0.59 3.69
C ARG A 112 -11.48 -0.65 3.27
N TRP A 113 -12.15 -1.79 3.23
CA TRP A 113 -11.55 -3.05 2.79
C TRP A 113 -11.72 -3.20 1.28
N ILE A 114 -10.60 -3.40 0.58
CA ILE A 114 -10.52 -3.58 -0.86
C ILE A 114 -9.91 -4.94 -1.13
N PHE A 115 -10.64 -5.80 -1.82
CA PHE A 115 -10.15 -7.07 -2.31
C PHE A 115 -9.68 -6.90 -3.75
N ALA A 116 -8.47 -7.33 -4.05
CA ALA A 116 -7.94 -7.33 -5.41
C ALA A 116 -7.68 -8.78 -5.85
N VAL A 117 -8.07 -9.10 -7.09
CA VAL A 117 -7.86 -10.43 -7.66
C VAL A 117 -7.44 -10.34 -9.11
N ARG A 118 -6.48 -11.18 -9.48
CA ARG A 118 -6.07 -11.49 -10.85
C ARG A 118 -6.21 -12.99 -11.06
N SER A 119 -6.67 -13.39 -12.24
CA SER A 119 -6.81 -14.78 -12.66
C SER A 119 -6.53 -14.89 -14.17
N GLN A 120 -6.32 -16.09 -14.70
CA GLN A 120 -6.03 -16.29 -16.14
C GLN A 120 -7.27 -16.17 -17.05
N VAL A 121 -8.45 -15.96 -16.49
CA VAL A 121 -9.68 -15.69 -17.27
C VAL A 121 -9.77 -14.21 -17.66
N SER A 122 -10.68 -13.89 -18.58
CA SER A 122 -10.88 -12.51 -19.04
C SER A 122 -11.34 -11.58 -17.91
N GLU A 123 -10.98 -10.30 -17.97
CA GLU A 123 -11.40 -9.28 -16.99
C GLU A 123 -12.92 -9.26 -16.76
N PRO A 124 -13.79 -9.24 -17.80
CA PRO A 124 -15.24 -9.27 -17.61
C PRO A 124 -15.71 -10.53 -16.86
N GLU A 125 -15.05 -11.68 -17.08
CA GLU A 125 -15.36 -12.90 -16.35
C GLU A 125 -14.96 -12.81 -14.88
N VAL A 126 -13.80 -12.24 -14.55
CA VAL A 126 -13.40 -12.00 -13.15
C VAL A 126 -14.43 -11.10 -12.47
N ILE A 127 -14.83 -10.01 -13.12
CA ILE A 127 -15.82 -9.05 -12.60
C ILE A 127 -17.16 -9.73 -12.31
N ALA A 128 -17.64 -10.58 -13.23
CA ALA A 128 -18.92 -11.27 -13.09
C ALA A 128 -18.86 -12.41 -12.06
N LYS A 129 -17.79 -13.22 -12.06
CA LYS A 129 -17.66 -14.43 -11.25
C LYS A 129 -17.23 -14.12 -9.82
N ALA A 130 -16.33 -13.17 -9.58
CA ALA A 130 -15.74 -12.96 -8.27
C ALA A 130 -16.78 -12.70 -7.17
N PRO A 131 -17.77 -11.79 -7.31
CA PRO A 131 -18.79 -11.57 -6.27
C PRO A 131 -19.67 -12.79 -5.97
N GLN A 132 -19.85 -13.69 -6.92
CA GLN A 132 -20.70 -14.86 -6.79
C GLN A 132 -19.95 -16.05 -6.19
N LEU A 133 -18.70 -16.24 -6.61
CA LEU A 133 -17.92 -17.43 -6.36
C LEU A 133 -16.97 -17.28 -5.16
N ILE A 134 -16.36 -16.12 -4.99
CA ILE A 134 -15.40 -15.87 -3.92
C ILE A 134 -16.15 -15.70 -2.59
N LYS A 135 -15.67 -16.37 -1.54
CA LYS A 135 -16.24 -16.26 -0.19
C LYS A 135 -15.18 -15.72 0.76
N LEU A 136 -15.36 -14.48 1.20
CA LEU A 136 -14.56 -13.88 2.27
C LEU A 136 -15.40 -13.87 3.56
N CYS A 137 -14.86 -14.39 4.66
CA CYS A 137 -15.52 -14.36 5.98
C CYS A 137 -14.47 -14.63 7.08
N SER A 138 -14.90 -14.81 8.33
CA SER A 138 -14.03 -15.37 9.38
C SER A 138 -13.50 -16.75 8.98
N LYS A 139 -12.21 -17.01 9.28
CA LYS A 139 -11.53 -18.29 8.99
C LYS A 139 -12.38 -19.52 9.34
N GLN A 140 -13.03 -19.50 10.50
CA GLN A 140 -13.83 -20.62 11.00
C GLN A 140 -15.09 -20.88 10.16
N PHE A 141 -15.67 -19.84 9.57
CA PHE A 141 -16.96 -19.92 8.88
C PHE A 141 -16.84 -20.23 7.39
N VAL A 142 -15.73 -19.87 6.73
CA VAL A 142 -15.58 -20.07 5.28
C VAL A 142 -15.87 -21.51 4.83
N PRO A 143 -15.34 -22.58 5.47
CA PRO A 143 -15.66 -23.95 5.05
C PRO A 143 -17.15 -24.28 5.16
N GLN A 144 -17.85 -23.71 6.13
CA GLN A 144 -19.29 -23.91 6.32
C GLN A 144 -20.11 -23.16 5.26
N LEU A 145 -19.68 -21.94 4.90
CA LEU A 145 -20.30 -21.18 3.82
C LEU A 145 -20.22 -21.91 2.49
N VAL A 146 -19.06 -22.47 2.17
CA VAL A 146 -18.84 -23.27 0.95
C VAL A 146 -19.76 -24.50 0.96
N LYS A 147 -19.79 -25.26 2.05
CA LYS A 147 -20.64 -26.47 2.16
C LYS A 147 -22.13 -26.18 2.02
N ARG A 148 -22.59 -25.02 2.47
CA ARG A 148 -24.01 -24.64 2.47
C ARG A 148 -24.38 -23.70 1.32
N ALA A 149 -23.46 -23.42 0.40
CA ALA A 149 -23.62 -22.44 -0.66
C ALA A 149 -24.10 -21.05 -0.18
N LEU A 150 -23.68 -20.66 1.03
CA LEU A 150 -24.05 -19.37 1.62
C LEU A 150 -23.10 -18.26 1.14
N PRO A 151 -23.58 -17.02 0.99
CA PRO A 151 -22.73 -15.88 0.67
C PRO A 151 -21.80 -15.53 1.84
N GLY A 152 -20.59 -15.05 1.53
CA GLY A 152 -19.71 -14.40 2.49
C GLY A 152 -19.98 -12.90 2.58
N LEU A 153 -18.97 -12.14 2.99
CA LEU A 153 -18.97 -10.68 2.86
C LEU A 153 -19.12 -10.30 1.39
N ALA A 154 -20.09 -9.42 1.12
CA ALA A 154 -20.40 -9.01 -0.25
C ALA A 154 -19.22 -8.26 -0.89
N LEU A 155 -18.92 -8.60 -2.14
CA LEU A 155 -17.92 -7.92 -2.96
C LEU A 155 -18.64 -7.07 -4.02
N THR A 156 -18.25 -5.81 -4.15
CA THR A 156 -18.79 -4.90 -5.17
C THR A 156 -17.65 -4.41 -6.04
N HIS A 157 -17.73 -4.62 -7.34
CA HIS A 157 -16.68 -4.23 -8.28
C HIS A 157 -16.42 -2.71 -8.24
N LEU A 158 -15.15 -2.36 -8.32
CA LEU A 158 -14.65 -1.00 -8.42
C LEU A 158 -13.95 -0.85 -9.78
N PRO A 159 -14.41 0.04 -10.67
CA PRO A 159 -13.75 0.28 -11.96
C PRO A 159 -12.30 0.76 -11.83
N ALA A 160 -11.98 1.40 -10.71
CA ALA A 160 -10.61 1.78 -10.35
C ALA A 160 -10.44 1.67 -8.82
N PRO A 161 -9.24 1.31 -8.34
CA PRO A 161 -8.96 1.32 -6.91
C PRO A 161 -9.02 2.75 -6.34
N PRO A 162 -9.26 2.91 -5.03
CA PRO A 162 -9.08 4.19 -4.37
C PRO A 162 -7.68 4.77 -4.62
N ALA A 163 -7.55 6.11 -4.66
CA ALA A 163 -6.27 6.80 -4.93
C ALA A 163 -5.11 6.42 -3.97
N ALA A 164 -5.45 5.86 -2.81
CA ALA A 164 -4.52 5.31 -1.84
C ALA A 164 -3.75 4.07 -2.35
N ILE A 165 -4.35 3.28 -3.26
CA ILE A 165 -3.84 1.99 -3.71
C ILE A 165 -3.27 2.14 -5.13
N PRO A 166 -2.01 1.71 -5.37
CA PRO A 166 -1.44 1.73 -6.71
C PRO A 166 -2.14 0.73 -7.63
N VAL A 167 -2.37 1.13 -8.87
CA VAL A 167 -2.98 0.27 -9.89
C VAL A 167 -1.96 -0.78 -10.34
N LYS A 168 -2.34 -2.05 -10.22
CA LYS A 168 -1.58 -3.19 -10.73
C LYS A 168 -2.22 -3.68 -12.03
N ALA A 169 -1.38 -3.98 -13.03
CA ALA A 169 -1.87 -4.52 -14.31
C ALA A 169 -2.62 -5.84 -14.08
N ASP A 170 -3.72 -6.02 -14.81
CA ASP A 170 -4.58 -7.22 -14.79
C ASP A 170 -5.28 -7.53 -13.46
N PHE A 171 -5.19 -6.67 -12.45
CA PHE A 171 -5.94 -6.81 -11.20
C PHE A 171 -7.31 -6.15 -11.30
N GLN A 172 -8.32 -6.86 -10.81
CA GLN A 172 -9.67 -6.35 -10.61
C GLN A 172 -9.92 -6.08 -9.12
N TYR A 173 -10.54 -4.94 -8.83
CA TYR A 173 -10.71 -4.44 -7.47
C TYR A 173 -12.18 -4.50 -7.06
N PHE A 174 -12.41 -4.84 -5.80
CA PHE A 174 -13.74 -4.97 -5.22
C PHE A 174 -13.76 -4.34 -3.82
N SER A 175 -14.76 -3.52 -3.51
CA SER A 175 -15.01 -3.13 -2.12
C SER A 175 -15.67 -4.28 -1.37
N VAL A 176 -15.19 -4.54 -0.17
CA VAL A 176 -15.73 -5.57 0.73
C VAL A 176 -16.74 -4.93 1.69
N SER A 177 -17.94 -5.49 1.76
CA SER A 177 -18.92 -5.10 2.77
C SER A 177 -18.44 -5.50 4.17
N ARG A 178 -18.62 -4.60 5.14
CA ARG A 178 -18.20 -4.78 6.55
C ARG A 178 -19.41 -4.86 7.48
N THR A 179 -20.40 -5.66 7.09
CA THR A 179 -21.66 -5.80 7.82
C THR A 179 -22.05 -7.27 7.96
N GLY A 180 -22.86 -7.56 8.98
CA GLY A 180 -23.42 -8.88 9.22
C GLY A 180 -22.48 -9.82 10.01
N PRO A 181 -22.95 -11.05 10.28
CA PRO A 181 -22.33 -11.96 11.26
C PRO A 181 -20.91 -12.39 10.89
N CYS A 182 -20.59 -12.47 9.59
CA CYS A 182 -19.21 -12.71 9.14
C CYS A 182 -18.26 -11.61 9.60
N TRP A 183 -18.67 -10.36 9.49
CA TRP A 183 -17.86 -9.21 9.87
C TRP A 183 -17.70 -9.15 11.38
N ASP A 184 -18.79 -9.29 12.13
CA ASP A 184 -18.78 -9.25 13.60
C ASP A 184 -17.81 -10.29 14.18
N HIS A 185 -17.77 -11.48 13.59
CA HIS A 185 -16.84 -12.52 14.01
C HIS A 185 -15.38 -12.23 13.63
N ILE A 186 -15.12 -11.59 12.49
CA ILE A 186 -13.76 -11.12 12.13
C ILE A 186 -13.29 -10.07 13.13
N VAL A 187 -14.15 -9.13 13.53
CA VAL A 187 -13.81 -8.11 14.53
C VAL A 187 -13.41 -8.76 15.87
N GLN A 188 -14.10 -9.83 16.28
CA GLN A 188 -13.81 -10.54 17.53
C GLN A 188 -12.54 -11.41 17.45
N THR A 189 -12.36 -12.14 16.35
CA THR A 189 -11.29 -13.16 16.23
C THR A 189 -10.04 -12.68 15.53
N ARG A 190 -10.12 -11.59 14.77
CA ARG A 190 -9.08 -11.07 13.88
C ARG A 190 -8.60 -12.05 12.82
N GLN A 191 -9.32 -13.16 12.60
CA GLN A 191 -8.95 -14.19 11.64
C GLN A 191 -9.84 -14.11 10.40
N ILE A 192 -9.20 -14.00 9.24
CA ILE A 192 -9.85 -13.94 7.94
C ILE A 192 -9.64 -15.28 7.23
N GLY A 193 -10.71 -15.77 6.60
CA GLY A 193 -10.66 -16.82 5.61
C GLY A 193 -11.14 -16.30 4.27
N LEU A 194 -10.58 -16.85 3.20
CA LEU A 194 -10.96 -16.58 1.84
C LEU A 194 -11.02 -17.90 1.08
N TYR A 195 -12.09 -18.10 0.32
CA TYR A 195 -12.24 -19.19 -0.63
C TYR A 195 -12.31 -18.63 -2.05
N VAL A 196 -11.46 -19.15 -2.94
CA VAL A 196 -11.42 -18.81 -4.37
C VAL A 196 -11.50 -20.12 -5.16
N PRO A 197 -12.62 -20.43 -5.82
CA PRO A 197 -12.79 -21.70 -6.53
C PRO A 197 -11.94 -21.80 -7.79
N GLY A 198 -11.77 -23.03 -8.29
CA GLY A 198 -10.96 -23.34 -9.48
C GLY A 198 -11.47 -22.76 -10.80
N ASP A 199 -12.73 -22.28 -10.84
CA ASP A 199 -13.27 -21.47 -11.94
C ASP A 199 -12.47 -20.17 -12.18
N LEU A 200 -11.69 -19.75 -11.19
CA LEU A 200 -10.68 -18.70 -11.29
C LEU A 200 -9.28 -19.35 -11.20
N PRO A 201 -8.73 -19.83 -12.34
CA PRO A 201 -7.45 -20.52 -12.38
C PRO A 201 -6.27 -19.59 -12.06
N ASP A 202 -5.28 -20.15 -11.36
CA ASP A 202 -4.04 -19.46 -10.92
C ASP A 202 -4.29 -18.08 -10.29
N PRO A 203 -5.13 -17.98 -9.24
CA PRO A 203 -5.54 -16.70 -8.71
C PRO A 203 -4.43 -16.08 -7.86
N SER A 204 -4.12 -14.82 -8.16
CA SER A 204 -3.34 -13.93 -7.29
C SER A 204 -4.32 -13.00 -6.58
N VAL A 205 -4.26 -13.00 -5.25
CA VAL A 205 -5.25 -12.30 -4.40
C VAL A 205 -4.56 -11.44 -3.36
N GLU A 206 -5.15 -10.28 -3.10
CA GLU A 206 -4.66 -9.30 -2.13
C GLU A 206 -5.83 -8.72 -1.35
N LEU A 207 -5.61 -8.42 -0.07
CA LEU A 207 -6.58 -7.75 0.77
C LEU A 207 -5.97 -6.46 1.31
N LEU A 208 -6.43 -5.33 0.77
CA LEU A 208 -5.86 -4.02 0.96
C LEU A 208 -6.82 -3.16 1.79
N ILE A 209 -6.31 -2.51 2.83
CA ILE A 209 -7.12 -1.78 3.80
C ILE A 209 -6.78 -0.31 3.75
N VAL A 210 -7.67 0.54 3.23
CA VAL A 210 -7.48 1.99 3.23
C VAL A 210 -8.01 2.56 4.54
N LEU A 211 -7.15 3.20 5.34
CA LEU A 211 -7.59 3.82 6.59
C LEU A 211 -8.36 5.11 6.29
N GLU A 212 -9.53 5.28 6.90
CA GLU A 212 -10.34 6.50 6.78
C GLU A 212 -10.08 7.39 8.00
N ALA A 213 -9.85 8.69 7.76
CA ALA A 213 -9.57 9.69 8.79
C ALA A 213 -10.82 10.09 9.59
#